data_AF-A0A2N9NQ09-F1
#
_entry.id   AF-A0A2N9NQ09-F1
#
_cell.length_a   1.000
_cell.length_b   1.000
_cell.length_c   1.000
_cell.angle_alpha   90.00
_cell.angle_beta   90.00
_cell.angle_gamma   90.00
#
_symmetry.space_group_name_H-M   'P 1'
#
loop_
_entity.id
_entity.type
_entity.pdbx_description
1 polymer ?
#
loop_
_entity_poly.entity_id
_entity_poly.type
_entity_poly.pdbx_seq_one_letter_code
_entity_poly.pdbx_strand_id
1 'polypeptide(L)'
;MRGDTCTASGSGPLLPTGVSGGDNIVEILLDLSNCTYTVLINDVINITETVAPCGNQPSCTVQGMSFASGQAADGIFGTPPYSPLPAFGESLVASLTYSASPVTSCFGLAEPCSITISWNIQTSFDTPVPPVFSQLPPGGPLGCNPTNLPSDADVVSMVQVNAASGNYSATAAHVDGGSLCLSNRAFTITATDECMDTHATAVVVYTWTADTTPPFFTQLPAGGSLGANPPSLPTDASILAQVGVGDDCTVLSTNVTHVDGGNSVLSNRAFTVTATDLCTNQATTNIVFTWTSGASLPALTASYLGGAAGGIVISWPTNASGFTLETATNLTPPVDWTAVATVPTTNGASYYVTNRVSDSARFYRLFK
;
A
#
# COMPACT_ATOMS: atom_id res chain seq x y z
N MET A 1 18.63 -44.51 -69.72
CA MET A 1 18.44 -43.18 -70.35
C MET A 1 17.18 -43.32 -71.19
N ARG A 2 16.05 -42.68 -70.90
CA ARG A 2 15.80 -41.36 -70.29
C ARG A 2 14.94 -41.49 -69.03
N GLY A 3 15.36 -40.80 -67.97
CA GLY A 3 14.43 -40.39 -66.92
C GLY A 3 13.89 -39.05 -67.38
N ASP A 4 12.66 -39.06 -67.90
CA ASP A 4 12.00 -37.85 -68.35
C ASP A 4 11.15 -37.32 -67.20
N THR A 5 11.56 -36.19 -66.64
CA THR A 5 10.86 -35.45 -65.59
C THR A 5 9.88 -34.47 -66.24
N CYS A 6 8.61 -34.51 -65.84
CA CYS A 6 7.64 -33.47 -66.17
C CYS A 6 7.60 -32.43 -65.05
N THR A 7 7.70 -31.15 -65.43
CA THR A 7 7.64 -30.00 -64.52
C THR A 7 6.54 -29.05 -64.99
N ALA A 8 5.62 -28.74 -64.09
CA ALA A 8 4.69 -27.62 -64.21
C ALA A 8 4.88 -26.70 -62.99
N SER A 9 4.88 -25.38 -63.22
CA SER A 9 5.02 -24.37 -62.17
C SER A 9 3.94 -23.31 -62.33
N GLY A 10 3.46 -22.79 -61.19
CA GLY A 10 2.60 -21.62 -61.11
C GLY A 10 2.93 -20.82 -59.86
N SER A 11 2.87 -19.49 -59.94
CA SER A 11 3.05 -18.57 -58.82
C SER A 11 2.03 -17.44 -58.93
N GLY A 12 1.52 -16.96 -57.80
CA GLY A 12 0.61 -15.81 -57.73
C GLY A 12 0.70 -15.12 -56.36
N PRO A 13 0.59 -13.78 -56.30
CA PRO A 13 0.53 -13.04 -55.04
C PRO A 13 -0.84 -13.18 -54.37
N LEU A 14 -0.87 -13.18 -53.03
CA LEU A 14 -2.11 -12.98 -52.27
C LEU A 14 -2.46 -11.48 -52.32
N LEU A 15 -3.51 -11.12 -53.08
CA LEU A 15 -4.05 -9.77 -53.04
C LEU A 15 -5.04 -9.65 -51.87
N PRO A 16 -4.94 -8.59 -51.04
CA PRO A 16 -5.95 -8.32 -50.02
C PRO A 16 -7.29 -8.07 -50.72
N THR A 17 -8.34 -8.66 -50.14
CA THR A 17 -9.69 -8.75 -50.66
C THR A 17 -10.23 -7.45 -51.26
N GLY A 18 -10.83 -7.53 -52.45
CA GLY A 18 -11.59 -6.41 -53.03
C GLY A 18 -11.68 -6.33 -54.56
N VAL A 19 -10.91 -7.10 -55.32
CA VAL A 19 -11.00 -7.08 -56.79
C VAL A 19 -11.79 -8.29 -57.30
N SER A 20 -13.02 -8.04 -57.73
CA SER A 20 -13.85 -9.01 -58.44
C SER A 20 -13.23 -9.31 -59.80
N GLY A 21 -12.53 -10.44 -59.90
CA GLY A 21 -11.92 -10.91 -61.14
C GLY A 21 -11.11 -12.18 -60.94
N GLY A 22 -11.79 -13.31 -60.69
CA GLY A 22 -11.35 -14.66 -61.06
C GLY A 22 -9.92 -15.11 -60.73
N ASP A 23 -9.35 -14.68 -59.62
CA ASP A 23 -8.04 -15.17 -59.17
C ASP A 23 -8.20 -16.27 -58.12
N ASN A 24 -7.41 -17.32 -58.33
CA ASN A 24 -7.23 -18.54 -57.54
C ASN A 24 -6.73 -18.21 -56.11
N ILE A 25 -7.59 -18.32 -55.08
CA ILE A 25 -7.21 -17.96 -53.68
C ILE A 25 -7.20 -19.19 -52.76
N VAL A 26 -6.03 -19.49 -52.19
CA VAL A 26 -5.91 -20.29 -50.96
C VAL A 26 -6.15 -19.33 -49.79
N GLU A 27 -7.18 -19.60 -49.00
CA GLU A 27 -7.55 -18.77 -47.84
C GLU A 27 -7.06 -19.45 -46.56
N ILE A 28 -6.24 -18.75 -45.77
CA ILE A 28 -5.81 -19.23 -44.46
C ILE A 28 -6.53 -18.41 -43.41
N LEU A 29 -7.39 -19.08 -42.67
CA LEU A 29 -8.05 -18.51 -41.52
C LEU A 29 -7.15 -18.77 -40.30
N LEU A 30 -6.58 -17.71 -39.75
CA LEU A 30 -5.89 -17.76 -38.47
C LEU A 30 -6.93 -17.61 -37.36
N ASP A 31 -7.01 -18.61 -36.47
CA ASP A 31 -7.73 -18.49 -35.22
C ASP A 31 -6.75 -18.09 -34.13
N LEU A 32 -6.66 -16.79 -33.95
CA LEU A 32 -5.84 -16.15 -32.94
C LEU A 32 -6.32 -16.44 -31.52
N SER A 33 -7.55 -16.93 -31.32
CA SER A 33 -8.08 -17.22 -29.97
C SER A 33 -7.56 -18.51 -29.36
N ASN A 34 -6.99 -19.40 -30.17
CA ASN A 34 -6.46 -20.70 -29.74
C ASN A 34 -5.14 -21.07 -30.43
N CYS A 35 -4.47 -20.09 -31.05
CA CYS A 35 -3.23 -20.27 -31.80
C CYS A 35 -3.32 -21.37 -32.86
N THR A 36 -4.49 -21.55 -33.48
CA THR A 36 -4.67 -22.51 -34.58
C THR A 36 -4.87 -21.81 -35.90
N TYR A 37 -4.76 -22.58 -36.98
CA TYR A 37 -5.06 -22.08 -38.31
C TYR A 37 -5.76 -23.16 -39.12
N THR A 38 -6.66 -22.73 -39.99
CA THR A 38 -7.36 -23.59 -40.93
C THR A 38 -7.01 -23.15 -42.35
N VAL A 39 -6.53 -24.09 -43.15
CA VAL A 39 -6.27 -23.86 -44.58
C VAL A 39 -7.52 -24.25 -45.36
N LEU A 40 -8.17 -23.29 -46.00
CA LEU A 40 -9.28 -23.52 -46.91
C LEU A 40 -8.81 -23.31 -48.34
N ILE A 41 -9.00 -24.33 -49.16
CA ILE A 41 -8.81 -24.23 -50.61
C ILE A 41 -10.17 -23.88 -51.21
N ASN A 42 -10.36 -22.60 -51.58
CA ASN A 42 -11.62 -22.10 -52.15
C ASN A 42 -11.57 -22.05 -53.69
N ASP A 43 -10.76 -22.91 -54.32
CA ASP A 43 -10.39 -22.77 -55.71
C ASP A 43 -10.47 -24.07 -56.55
N VAL A 44 -10.52 -23.89 -57.88
CA VAL A 44 -10.45 -24.91 -58.91
C VAL A 44 -8.98 -25.30 -59.15
N ILE A 45 -8.60 -26.51 -58.71
CA ILE A 45 -7.30 -27.10 -59.07
C ILE A 45 -7.31 -27.45 -60.56
N ASN A 46 -6.64 -26.64 -61.38
CA ASN A 46 -6.44 -26.94 -62.80
C ASN A 46 -5.30 -27.95 -62.98
N ILE A 47 -5.66 -29.17 -63.37
CA ILE A 47 -4.70 -30.20 -63.77
C ILE A 47 -4.46 -30.06 -65.28
N THR A 48 -3.24 -29.71 -65.68
CA THR A 48 -2.85 -29.63 -67.10
C THR A 48 -2.11 -30.90 -67.50
N GLU A 49 -2.68 -31.65 -68.43
CA GLU A 49 -2.01 -32.79 -69.07
C GLU A 49 -1.07 -32.28 -70.17
N THR A 50 0.19 -32.75 -70.18
CA THR A 50 1.08 -32.56 -71.33
C THR A 50 1.34 -33.92 -71.97
N VAL A 51 0.54 -34.28 -72.97
CA VAL A 51 0.76 -35.52 -73.73
C VAL A 51 1.81 -35.27 -74.81
N ALA A 52 3.01 -35.80 -74.63
CA ALA A 52 3.94 -36.01 -75.73
C ALA A 52 3.78 -37.44 -76.26
N PRO A 53 3.54 -37.69 -77.56
CA PRO A 53 3.35 -36.74 -78.65
C PRO A 53 1.89 -36.63 -79.12
N CYS A 54 1.32 -35.42 -79.06
CA CYS A 54 0.13 -35.06 -79.84
C CYS A 54 0.50 -34.78 -81.31
N GLY A 55 0.90 -35.82 -82.05
CA GLY A 55 1.33 -35.68 -83.45
C GLY A 55 2.57 -34.77 -83.62
N ASN A 56 2.59 -33.95 -84.69
CA ASN A 56 3.71 -33.05 -85.04
C ASN A 56 3.74 -31.73 -84.23
N GLN A 57 2.88 -31.58 -83.22
CA GLN A 57 2.89 -30.42 -82.33
C GLN A 57 3.68 -30.75 -81.06
N PRO A 58 4.60 -29.88 -80.61
CA PRO A 58 5.40 -30.13 -79.42
C PRO A 58 4.59 -30.10 -78.11
N SER A 59 3.34 -29.60 -78.11
CA SER A 59 2.41 -29.65 -76.97
C SER A 59 0.95 -29.40 -77.40
N CYS A 60 -0.02 -29.95 -76.65
CA CYS A 60 -1.44 -29.59 -76.73
C CYS A 60 -2.04 -29.52 -75.32
N THR A 61 -2.93 -28.55 -75.08
CA THR A 61 -3.60 -28.34 -73.78
C THR A 61 -4.96 -29.04 -73.79
N VAL A 62 -5.24 -29.90 -72.79
CA VAL A 62 -6.59 -30.44 -72.56
C VAL A 62 -7.30 -29.58 -71.50
N GLN A 63 -8.59 -29.32 -71.72
CA GLN A 63 -9.44 -28.48 -70.89
C GLN A 63 -9.56 -29.04 -69.45
N GLY A 64 -9.32 -28.18 -68.46
CA GLY A 64 -9.22 -28.56 -67.04
C GLY A 64 -10.50 -29.15 -66.43
N MET A 65 -10.32 -30.06 -65.48
CA MET A 65 -11.40 -30.54 -64.60
C MET A 65 -11.55 -29.63 -63.38
N SER A 66 -12.79 -29.33 -62.97
CA SER A 66 -13.10 -28.53 -61.78
C SER A 66 -13.63 -29.37 -60.62
N PHE A 67 -13.11 -29.15 -59.41
CA PHE A 67 -13.68 -29.69 -58.16
C PHE A 67 -14.63 -28.65 -57.53
N ALA A 68 -15.76 -29.10 -56.98
CA ALA A 68 -16.74 -28.21 -56.34
C ALA A 68 -16.45 -28.01 -54.84
N SER A 69 -16.84 -26.85 -54.30
CA SER A 69 -16.62 -26.42 -52.92
C SER A 69 -17.15 -27.41 -51.87
N GLY A 70 -16.39 -27.64 -50.79
CA GLY A 70 -16.88 -28.33 -49.58
C GLY A 70 -16.65 -29.84 -49.51
N GLN A 71 -15.84 -30.42 -50.41
CA GLN A 71 -15.37 -31.80 -50.28
C GLN A 71 -14.04 -31.81 -49.52
N ALA A 72 -13.95 -32.54 -48.40
CA ALA A 72 -12.66 -32.85 -47.79
C ALA A 72 -11.84 -33.70 -48.77
N ALA A 73 -10.62 -33.27 -49.10
CA ALA A 73 -9.72 -33.99 -50.01
C ALA A 73 -9.17 -35.31 -49.43
N ASP A 74 -9.71 -35.78 -48.32
CA ASP A 74 -9.23 -36.94 -47.54
C ASP A 74 -9.26 -38.26 -48.34
N GLY A 75 -10.06 -38.33 -49.41
CA GLY A 75 -10.24 -39.54 -50.22
C GLY A 75 -9.52 -39.59 -51.57
N ILE A 76 -8.97 -38.48 -52.09
CA ILE A 76 -8.40 -38.44 -53.45
C ILE A 76 -6.88 -38.19 -53.45
N PHE A 77 -6.38 -37.38 -52.52
CA PHE A 77 -4.94 -37.10 -52.36
C PHE A 77 -4.34 -37.71 -51.08
N GLY A 78 -5.14 -38.48 -50.33
CA GLY A 78 -4.84 -38.88 -48.96
C GLY A 78 -4.93 -37.69 -47.99
N THR A 79 -4.57 -37.91 -46.73
CA THR A 79 -4.44 -36.83 -45.74
C THR A 79 -3.58 -35.71 -46.32
N PRO A 80 -3.99 -34.42 -46.23
CA PRO A 80 -3.19 -33.31 -46.74
C PRO A 80 -1.74 -33.41 -46.24
N PRO A 81 -0.74 -33.15 -47.11
CA PRO A 81 0.65 -33.56 -46.87
C PRO A 81 1.33 -32.83 -45.70
N TYR A 82 0.67 -31.83 -45.13
CA TYR A 82 1.10 -31.18 -43.91
C TYR A 82 0.47 -31.87 -42.71
N SER A 83 0.94 -33.08 -42.45
CA SER A 83 0.71 -33.78 -41.19
C SER A 83 2.06 -34.04 -40.52
N PRO A 84 2.45 -33.23 -39.52
CA PRO A 84 1.77 -32.05 -39.02
C PRO A 84 2.10 -30.79 -39.83
N LEU A 85 1.09 -29.93 -39.99
CA LEU A 85 1.20 -28.50 -40.21
C LEU A 85 2.32 -27.90 -39.32
N PRO A 86 3.16 -26.95 -39.80
CA PRO A 86 4.15 -26.31 -38.95
C PRO A 86 3.49 -25.69 -37.72
N ALA A 87 4.22 -25.66 -36.60
CA ALA A 87 3.74 -25.03 -35.37
C ALA A 87 3.34 -23.57 -35.63
N PHE A 88 2.39 -23.05 -34.86
CA PHE A 88 2.00 -21.64 -34.95
C PHE A 88 3.24 -20.74 -34.78
N GLY A 89 3.42 -19.76 -35.67
CA GLY A 89 4.61 -18.88 -35.69
C GLY A 89 5.79 -19.38 -36.55
N GLU A 90 5.80 -20.64 -37.02
CA GLU A 90 6.83 -21.16 -37.91
C GLU A 90 6.53 -20.89 -39.39
N SER A 91 7.57 -20.59 -40.18
CA SER A 91 7.42 -20.36 -41.63
C SER A 91 7.06 -21.65 -42.36
N LEU A 92 5.93 -21.67 -43.07
CA LEU A 92 5.60 -22.74 -44.00
C LEU A 92 6.43 -22.59 -45.29
N VAL A 93 7.67 -23.08 -45.27
CA VAL A 93 8.56 -23.09 -46.43
C VAL A 93 8.52 -24.47 -47.08
N ALA A 94 7.45 -24.79 -47.81
CA ALA A 94 7.34 -26.09 -48.46
C ALA A 94 6.69 -26.01 -49.85
N SER A 95 7.52 -26.21 -50.88
CA SER A 95 7.09 -26.68 -52.20
C SER A 95 7.08 -28.21 -52.15
N LEU A 96 5.92 -28.86 -52.27
CA LEU A 96 5.84 -30.32 -52.35
C LEU A 96 5.40 -30.79 -53.73
N THR A 97 6.05 -31.85 -54.21
CA THR A 97 5.70 -32.56 -55.44
C THR A 97 5.02 -33.87 -55.06
N TYR A 98 3.78 -34.10 -55.53
CA TYR A 98 3.11 -35.38 -55.32
C TYR A 98 3.51 -36.37 -56.44
N SER A 99 3.95 -37.55 -56.03
CA SER A 99 4.23 -38.65 -56.94
C SER A 99 3.27 -39.78 -56.60
N ALA A 100 2.20 -39.95 -57.37
CA ALA A 100 1.37 -41.14 -57.25
C ALA A 100 2.21 -42.37 -57.65
N SER A 101 2.46 -43.30 -56.72
CA SER A 101 2.98 -44.64 -57.05
C SER A 101 1.84 -45.42 -57.72
N PRO A 102 2.09 -46.27 -58.74
CA PRO A 102 1.18 -46.48 -59.86
C PRO A 102 -0.12 -47.12 -59.40
N VAL A 103 -1.10 -46.28 -59.10
CA VAL A 103 -2.51 -46.65 -59.13
C VAL A 103 -2.79 -46.84 -60.60
N THR A 104 -3.25 -48.03 -60.98
CA THR A 104 -3.53 -48.39 -62.37
C THR A 104 -4.46 -47.33 -62.98
N SER A 105 -3.87 -46.46 -63.80
CA SER A 105 -4.41 -45.20 -64.32
C SER A 105 -4.65 -44.11 -63.25
N CYS A 106 -3.83 -43.06 -63.26
CA CYS A 106 -4.28 -41.76 -62.77
C CYS A 106 -5.54 -41.38 -63.56
N PHE A 107 -6.74 -41.57 -63.03
CA PHE A 107 -7.96 -40.95 -63.57
C PHE A 107 -8.23 -41.19 -65.08
N GLY A 108 -7.80 -42.33 -65.64
CA GLY A 108 -7.92 -42.65 -67.08
C GLY A 108 -6.81 -42.14 -68.01
N LEU A 109 -5.70 -41.64 -67.45
CA LEU A 109 -4.53 -41.11 -68.18
C LEU A 109 -3.49 -42.22 -68.47
N ALA A 110 -2.77 -42.10 -69.59
CA ALA A 110 -1.74 -43.07 -69.99
C ALA A 110 -0.47 -42.92 -69.13
N GLU A 111 0.09 -44.05 -68.68
CA GLU A 111 1.26 -44.12 -67.81
C GLU A 111 2.58 -43.66 -68.50
N PRO A 112 3.50 -42.97 -67.79
CA PRO A 112 3.42 -42.47 -66.41
C PRO A 112 2.99 -40.99 -66.28
N CYS A 113 2.17 -40.67 -65.27
CA CYS A 113 1.65 -39.34 -64.92
C CYS A 113 2.24 -38.84 -63.59
N SER A 114 2.70 -37.58 -63.52
CA SER A 114 3.00 -36.91 -62.24
C SER A 114 2.18 -35.63 -62.09
N ILE A 115 1.69 -35.35 -60.89
CA ILE A 115 0.86 -34.17 -60.57
C ILE A 115 1.59 -33.36 -59.49
N THR A 116 1.97 -32.12 -59.79
CA THR A 116 2.60 -31.21 -58.83
C THR A 116 1.62 -30.11 -58.47
N ILE A 117 1.41 -29.88 -57.18
CA ILE A 117 0.61 -28.75 -56.68
C ILE A 117 1.52 -27.91 -55.79
N SER A 118 1.63 -26.60 -56.03
CA SER A 118 2.50 -25.71 -55.26
C SER A 118 1.76 -24.43 -54.89
N TRP A 119 1.88 -24.00 -53.63
CA TRP A 119 1.31 -22.75 -53.12
C TRP A 119 2.36 -22.00 -52.31
N ASN A 120 2.41 -20.67 -52.46
CA ASN A 120 3.18 -19.78 -51.59
C ASN A 120 2.23 -19.20 -50.56
N ILE A 121 2.31 -19.71 -49.35
CA ILE A 121 1.57 -19.21 -48.20
C ILE A 121 2.44 -18.15 -47.53
N GLN A 122 2.03 -16.88 -47.60
CA GLN A 122 2.60 -15.84 -46.74
C GLN A 122 1.72 -15.72 -45.50
N THR A 123 2.02 -16.49 -44.46
CA THR A 123 1.36 -16.37 -43.16
C THR A 123 1.60 -14.96 -42.60
N SER A 124 0.55 -14.29 -42.11
CA SER A 124 0.75 -13.19 -41.16
C SER A 124 1.18 -13.83 -39.85
N PHE A 125 2.48 -13.78 -39.59
CA PHE A 125 3.08 -14.34 -38.40
C PHE A 125 2.70 -13.49 -37.20
N ASP A 126 2.27 -14.15 -36.13
CA ASP A 126 2.54 -13.61 -34.82
C ASP A 126 4.06 -13.43 -34.68
N THR A 127 4.46 -12.27 -34.21
CA THR A 127 5.88 -11.91 -34.10
C THR A 127 6.35 -12.24 -32.70
N PRO A 128 7.61 -12.65 -32.48
CA PRO A 128 8.15 -12.97 -31.16
C PRO A 128 8.40 -11.71 -30.31
N VAL A 129 7.36 -10.89 -30.16
CA VAL A 129 7.33 -9.66 -29.40
C VAL A 129 6.60 -9.99 -28.10
N PRO A 130 7.27 -9.89 -26.94
CA PRO A 130 6.64 -10.12 -25.65
C PRO A 130 5.36 -9.30 -25.45
N PRO A 131 4.39 -9.82 -24.69
CA PRO A 131 3.21 -9.04 -24.31
C PRO A 131 3.59 -7.74 -23.59
N VAL A 132 2.72 -6.74 -23.68
CA VAL A 132 2.89 -5.46 -23.00
C VAL A 132 1.79 -5.27 -21.98
N PHE A 133 2.16 -4.90 -20.75
CA PHE A 133 1.20 -4.47 -19.74
C PHE A 133 0.62 -3.11 -20.10
N SER A 134 -0.69 -3.04 -20.36
CA SER A 134 -1.42 -1.79 -20.56
C SER A 134 -1.95 -1.22 -19.25
N GLN A 135 -2.09 -2.08 -18.22
CA GLN A 135 -2.43 -1.69 -16.86
C GLN A 135 -1.82 -2.66 -15.85
N LEU A 136 -1.30 -2.09 -14.77
CA LEU A 136 -0.86 -2.82 -13.58
C LEU A 136 -1.61 -2.27 -12.35
N PRO A 137 -1.76 -3.08 -11.29
CA PRO A 137 -2.22 -2.57 -10.01
C PRO A 137 -1.30 -1.44 -9.50
N PRO A 138 -1.84 -0.45 -8.78
CA PRO A 138 -1.09 0.73 -8.36
C PRO A 138 -0.02 0.44 -7.30
N GLY A 139 -0.16 -0.66 -6.52
CA GLY A 139 0.70 -0.94 -5.38
C GLY A 139 0.55 0.09 -4.26
N GLY A 140 1.58 0.19 -3.42
CA GLY A 140 1.72 1.26 -2.43
C GLY A 140 1.28 0.91 -1.00
N PRO A 141 1.15 1.92 -0.12
CA PRO A 141 0.89 1.70 1.30
C PRO A 141 -0.57 1.32 1.55
N LEU A 142 -0.78 0.23 2.28
CA LEU A 142 -2.09 -0.24 2.74
C LEU A 142 -2.48 0.34 4.11
N GLY A 143 -1.56 1.03 4.77
CA GLY A 143 -1.76 1.61 6.10
C GLY A 143 -1.46 0.62 7.23
N CYS A 144 -2.16 0.78 8.34
CA CYS A 144 -1.97 0.01 9.57
C CYS A 144 -2.90 -1.19 9.64
N ASN A 145 -2.35 -2.35 10.03
CA ASN A 145 -3.08 -3.59 10.29
C ASN A 145 -4.15 -3.91 9.24
N PRO A 146 -3.81 -3.92 7.94
CA PRO A 146 -4.78 -4.26 6.90
C PRO A 146 -5.36 -5.64 7.18
N THR A 147 -6.69 -5.73 7.21
CA THR A 147 -7.40 -6.99 7.49
C THR A 147 -7.36 -7.96 6.32
N ASN A 148 -7.20 -7.44 5.10
CA ASN A 148 -7.07 -8.20 3.87
C ASN A 148 -5.84 -7.69 3.10
N LEU A 149 -4.83 -8.54 2.96
CA LEU A 149 -3.72 -8.30 2.05
C LEU A 149 -4.11 -8.77 0.65
N PRO A 150 -3.71 -8.07 -0.43
CA PRO A 150 -3.94 -8.54 -1.79
C PRO A 150 -3.41 -9.96 -1.97
N SER A 151 -4.15 -10.80 -2.67
CA SER A 151 -3.72 -12.13 -3.12
C SER A 151 -3.23 -12.09 -4.56
N ASP A 152 -2.62 -13.18 -5.02
CA ASP A 152 -2.22 -13.32 -6.43
C ASP A 152 -3.42 -13.16 -7.38
N ALA A 153 -4.59 -13.70 -6.99
CA ALA A 153 -5.82 -13.57 -7.77
C ALA A 153 -6.32 -12.12 -7.83
N ASP A 154 -6.27 -11.39 -6.71
CA ASP A 154 -6.64 -9.97 -6.68
C ASP A 154 -5.74 -9.17 -7.62
N VAL A 155 -4.43 -9.41 -7.57
CA VAL A 155 -3.45 -8.74 -8.42
C VAL A 155 -3.69 -9.06 -9.90
N VAL A 156 -3.83 -10.33 -10.27
CA VAL A 156 -4.09 -10.73 -11.67
C VAL A 156 -5.39 -10.13 -12.21
N SER A 157 -6.45 -10.02 -11.39
CA SER A 157 -7.72 -9.44 -11.82
C SER A 157 -7.64 -7.96 -12.23
N MET A 158 -6.60 -7.24 -11.80
CA MET A 158 -6.36 -5.83 -12.12
C MET A 158 -5.37 -5.63 -13.28
N VAL A 159 -4.77 -6.70 -13.79
CA VAL A 159 -3.80 -6.64 -14.88
C VAL A 159 -4.52 -6.58 -16.21
N GLN A 160 -4.06 -5.70 -17.10
CA GLN A 160 -4.44 -5.72 -18.52
C GLN A 160 -3.18 -5.90 -19.35
N VAL A 161 -3.25 -6.85 -20.29
CA VAL A 161 -2.15 -7.23 -21.16
C VAL A 161 -2.62 -7.06 -22.60
N ASN A 162 -1.74 -6.55 -23.45
CA ASN A 162 -1.91 -6.57 -24.88
C ASN A 162 -0.81 -7.45 -25.49
N ALA A 163 -1.19 -8.46 -26.26
CA ALA A 163 -0.28 -9.27 -27.07
C ALA A 163 -0.68 -9.14 -28.54
N ALA A 164 0.30 -9.21 -29.46
CA ALA A 164 0.04 -9.16 -30.90
C ALA A 164 -0.84 -10.33 -31.35
N SER A 165 -0.67 -11.49 -30.71
CA SER A 165 -1.47 -12.69 -30.91
C SER A 165 -2.92 -12.57 -30.46
N GLY A 166 -3.24 -11.69 -29.50
CA GLY A 166 -4.56 -11.66 -28.86
C GLY A 166 -4.86 -12.85 -27.94
N ASN A 167 -4.00 -13.88 -27.88
CA ASN A 167 -4.07 -14.98 -26.92
C ASN A 167 -2.93 -14.90 -25.91
N TYR A 168 -3.27 -14.57 -24.67
CA TYR A 168 -2.30 -14.35 -23.61
C TYR A 168 -2.86 -14.82 -22.27
N SER A 169 -1.96 -15.11 -21.35
CA SER A 169 -2.28 -15.33 -19.95
C SER A 169 -1.47 -14.40 -19.04
N ALA A 170 -1.99 -14.16 -17.85
CA ALA A 170 -1.31 -13.41 -16.80
C ALA A 170 -1.33 -14.23 -15.51
N THR A 171 -0.18 -14.31 -14.86
CA THR A 171 -0.02 -14.96 -13.55
C THR A 171 0.69 -14.01 -12.59
N ALA A 172 0.49 -14.23 -11.30
CA ALA A 172 1.23 -13.53 -10.27
C ALA A 172 1.71 -14.52 -9.21
N ALA A 173 2.88 -14.25 -8.66
CA ALA A 173 3.38 -14.90 -7.46
C ALA A 173 3.93 -13.84 -6.53
N HIS A 174 3.68 -13.98 -5.23
CA HIS A 174 4.14 -13.02 -4.23
C HIS A 174 5.15 -13.58 -3.25
N VAL A 175 5.95 -12.66 -2.70
CA VAL A 175 6.83 -12.91 -1.57
C VAL A 175 6.55 -11.85 -0.50
N ASP A 176 6.35 -12.31 0.73
CA ASP A 176 6.26 -11.47 1.92
C ASP A 176 7.63 -11.23 2.52
N GLY A 177 7.86 -10.01 3.00
CA GLY A 177 9.12 -9.62 3.62
C GLY A 177 9.00 -8.38 4.49
N GLY A 178 10.17 -7.83 4.86
CA GLY A 178 10.26 -6.68 5.74
C GLY A 178 10.25 -7.04 7.23
N SER A 179 9.96 -6.04 8.06
CA SER A 179 9.77 -6.20 9.50
C SER A 179 8.31 -5.96 9.88
N LEU A 180 7.92 -6.22 11.12
CA LEU A 180 6.57 -5.95 11.61
C LEU A 180 6.12 -4.50 11.30
N CYS A 181 7.00 -3.52 11.50
CA CYS A 181 6.66 -2.10 11.32
C CYS A 181 6.79 -1.59 9.88
N LEU A 182 7.47 -2.35 9.02
CA LEU A 182 7.75 -2.03 7.61
C LEU A 182 7.53 -3.29 6.75
N SER A 183 6.37 -3.92 6.92
CA SER A 183 6.01 -5.14 6.21
C SER A 183 5.78 -4.81 4.74
N ASN A 184 6.12 -5.76 3.87
CA ASN A 184 5.87 -5.62 2.44
C ASN A 184 5.53 -6.96 1.79
N ARG A 185 4.79 -6.86 0.68
CA ARG A 185 4.46 -7.96 -0.22
C ARG A 185 4.79 -7.53 -1.63
N ALA A 186 5.72 -8.23 -2.26
CA ALA A 186 6.12 -7.99 -3.65
C ALA A 186 5.52 -9.05 -4.56
N PHE A 187 4.73 -8.63 -5.55
CA PHE A 187 4.17 -9.48 -6.58
C PHE A 187 5.05 -9.41 -7.82
N THR A 188 5.52 -10.58 -8.29
CA THR A 188 6.05 -10.73 -9.64
C THR A 188 4.89 -11.15 -10.53
N ILE A 189 4.53 -10.29 -11.48
CA ILE A 189 3.47 -10.52 -12.46
C ILE A 189 4.14 -10.94 -13.76
N THR A 190 3.68 -12.04 -14.35
CA THR A 190 4.18 -12.56 -15.62
C THR A 190 3.04 -12.60 -16.62
N ALA A 191 3.19 -11.89 -17.74
CA ALA A 191 2.33 -12.03 -18.90
C ALA A 191 3.02 -12.93 -19.92
N THR A 192 2.28 -13.92 -20.43
CA THR A 192 2.74 -14.92 -21.38
C THR A 192 1.94 -14.80 -22.67
N ASP A 193 2.63 -14.70 -23.80
CA ASP A 193 2.04 -14.94 -25.10
C ASP A 193 1.95 -16.45 -25.32
N GLU A 194 0.74 -16.99 -25.36
CA GLU A 194 0.55 -18.45 -25.42
C GLU A 194 0.91 -19.02 -26.80
N CYS A 195 0.98 -18.17 -27.83
CA CYS A 195 1.25 -18.60 -29.18
C CYS A 195 2.76 -18.79 -29.46
N MET A 196 3.63 -18.02 -28.80
CA MET A 196 5.08 -18.08 -29.00
C MET A 196 5.91 -18.24 -27.71
N ASP A 197 5.26 -18.42 -26.57
CA ASP A 197 5.90 -18.57 -25.25
C ASP A 197 6.84 -17.40 -24.90
N THR A 198 6.52 -16.21 -25.40
CA THR A 198 7.26 -14.98 -25.05
C THR A 198 6.66 -14.33 -23.81
N HIS A 199 7.50 -13.68 -23.01
CA HIS A 199 7.13 -13.28 -21.65
C HIS A 199 7.55 -11.86 -21.31
N ALA A 200 6.70 -11.16 -20.55
CA ALA A 200 7.03 -9.91 -19.90
C ALA A 200 6.76 -10.01 -18.40
N THR A 201 7.61 -9.36 -17.59
CA THR A 201 7.46 -9.34 -16.14
C THR A 201 7.35 -7.93 -15.59
N ALA A 202 6.57 -7.78 -14.53
CA ALA A 202 6.45 -6.55 -13.77
C ALA A 202 6.45 -6.86 -12.27
N VAL A 203 6.89 -5.90 -11.46
CA VAL A 203 6.86 -6.02 -10.00
C VAL A 203 5.97 -4.92 -9.41
N VAL A 204 5.01 -5.34 -8.59
CA VAL A 204 4.14 -4.43 -7.82
C VAL A 204 4.35 -4.73 -6.34
N VAL A 205 4.60 -3.68 -5.55
CA VAL A 205 4.88 -3.82 -4.12
C VAL A 205 3.81 -3.11 -3.30
N TYR A 206 3.30 -3.81 -2.30
CA TYR A 206 2.46 -3.26 -1.25
C TYR A 206 3.23 -3.20 0.07
N THR A 207 3.00 -2.15 0.85
CA THR A 207 3.62 -1.98 2.18
C THR A 207 2.58 -1.73 3.26
N TRP A 208 2.84 -2.17 4.49
CA TRP A 208 1.97 -1.89 5.63
C TRP A 208 2.74 -1.92 6.94
N THR A 209 2.13 -1.37 7.98
CA THR A 209 2.60 -1.48 9.36
C THR A 209 1.72 -2.51 10.07
N ALA A 210 2.32 -3.60 10.56
CA ALA A 210 1.68 -4.58 11.41
C ALA A 210 2.04 -4.26 12.86
N ASP A 211 1.17 -3.48 13.50
CA ASP A 211 1.36 -2.97 14.86
C ASP A 211 0.02 -2.94 15.59
N THR A 212 -0.18 -3.93 16.45
CA THR A 212 -1.40 -4.07 17.26
C THR A 212 -1.12 -3.83 18.75
N THR A 213 0.10 -3.42 19.07
CA THR A 213 0.59 -3.28 20.44
C THR A 213 0.54 -1.82 20.84
N PRO A 214 -0.19 -1.44 21.90
CA PRO A 214 -0.12 -0.09 22.43
C PRO A 214 1.29 0.31 22.86
N PRO A 215 1.61 1.62 22.83
CA PRO A 215 2.82 2.14 23.44
C PRO A 215 2.94 1.76 24.91
N PHE A 216 4.15 1.80 25.45
CA PHE A 216 4.42 1.62 26.87
C PHE A 216 5.12 2.82 27.49
N PHE A 217 4.85 3.07 28.77
CA PHE A 217 5.50 4.14 29.51
C PHE A 217 6.83 3.65 30.10
N THR A 218 7.93 4.28 29.70
CA THR A 218 9.28 4.01 30.25
C THR A 218 9.59 4.87 31.47
N GLN A 219 8.94 6.03 31.58
CA GLN A 219 9.14 6.95 32.68
C GLN A 219 7.85 7.74 32.96
N LEU A 220 7.49 7.85 34.24
CA LEU A 220 6.36 8.64 34.72
C LEU A 220 6.76 9.34 36.03
N PRO A 221 6.27 10.56 36.30
CA PRO A 221 6.35 11.13 37.64
C PRO A 221 5.54 10.29 38.64
N ALA A 222 6.08 10.11 39.84
CA ALA A 222 5.47 9.24 40.85
C ALA A 222 4.14 9.79 41.43
N GLY A 223 3.83 11.07 41.23
CA GLY A 223 2.72 11.74 41.91
C GLY A 223 3.02 12.01 43.38
N GLY A 224 1.96 12.16 44.19
CA GLY A 224 2.04 12.23 45.65
C GLY A 224 1.69 13.59 46.28
N SER A 225 1.98 13.72 47.57
CA SER A 225 1.67 14.93 48.33
C SER A 225 2.70 16.04 48.06
N LEU A 226 2.21 17.23 47.71
CA LEU A 226 2.99 18.45 47.55
C LEU A 226 3.13 19.25 48.86
N GLY A 227 2.53 18.77 49.95
CA GLY A 227 2.54 19.44 51.24
C GLY A 227 1.47 20.55 51.38
N ALA A 228 1.73 21.51 52.26
CA ALA A 228 0.82 22.59 52.59
C ALA A 228 1.10 23.84 51.76
N ASN A 229 0.05 24.39 51.14
CA ASN A 229 0.11 25.60 50.30
C ASN A 229 1.32 25.61 49.36
N PRO A 230 1.44 24.61 48.46
CA PRO A 230 2.59 24.53 47.57
C PRO A 230 2.69 25.80 46.71
N PRO A 231 3.92 26.32 46.48
CA PRO A 231 4.12 27.57 45.75
C PRO A 231 3.73 27.48 44.27
N SER A 232 3.68 26.26 43.72
CA SER A 232 3.21 25.99 42.37
C SER A 232 2.60 24.59 42.30
N LEU A 233 1.65 24.40 41.39
CA LEU A 233 1.05 23.11 41.09
C LEU A 233 1.62 22.57 39.77
N PRO A 234 1.81 21.26 39.63
CA PRO A 234 2.14 20.66 38.34
C PRO A 234 1.12 21.06 37.28
N THR A 235 1.58 21.27 36.06
CA THR A 235 0.77 21.52 34.85
C THR A 235 0.88 20.34 33.90
N ASP A 236 -0.04 20.23 32.93
CA ASP A 236 0.01 19.20 31.89
C ASP A 236 1.36 19.18 31.18
N ALA A 237 1.91 20.36 30.86
CA ALA A 237 3.23 20.51 30.25
C ALA A 237 4.37 20.02 31.17
N SER A 238 4.29 20.29 32.48
CA SER A 238 5.31 19.83 33.44
C SER A 238 5.29 18.31 33.64
N ILE A 239 4.12 17.68 33.50
CA ILE A 239 3.98 16.22 33.55
C ILE A 239 4.47 15.63 32.24
N LEU A 240 4.02 16.17 31.10
CA LEU A 240 4.45 15.73 29.77
C LEU A 240 5.98 15.76 29.63
N ALA A 241 6.65 16.79 30.16
CA ALA A 241 8.11 16.90 30.14
C ALA A 241 8.86 15.78 30.90
N GLN A 242 8.16 15.03 31.76
CA GLN A 242 8.71 13.91 32.54
C GLN A 242 8.27 12.54 32.02
N VAL A 243 7.39 12.50 31.02
CA VAL A 243 6.86 11.27 30.45
C VAL A 243 7.85 10.71 29.43
N GLY A 244 8.30 9.49 29.67
CA GLY A 244 9.01 8.67 28.70
C GLY A 244 8.07 7.63 28.11
N VAL A 245 8.06 7.52 26.79
CA VAL A 245 7.23 6.56 26.03
C VAL A 245 8.11 5.78 25.05
N GLY A 246 7.81 4.50 24.92
CA GLY A 246 8.39 3.61 23.93
C GLY A 246 7.28 2.86 23.21
N ASP A 247 7.62 2.29 22.06
CA ASP A 247 6.76 1.41 21.30
C ASP A 247 7.61 0.49 20.42
N ASP A 248 7.07 -0.67 20.05
CA ASP A 248 7.77 -1.63 19.19
C ASP A 248 7.90 -1.12 17.75
N CYS A 249 6.97 -0.25 17.32
CA CYS A 249 7.01 0.41 16.03
C CYS A 249 7.28 1.91 16.13
N THR A 250 6.28 2.72 16.44
CA THR A 250 6.43 4.19 16.45
C THR A 250 5.35 4.84 17.30
N VAL A 251 5.78 5.63 18.28
CA VAL A 251 4.90 6.56 19.00
C VAL A 251 4.53 7.74 18.08
N LEU A 252 3.23 7.97 17.89
CA LEU A 252 2.72 9.11 17.13
C LEU A 252 2.53 10.35 18.01
N SER A 253 1.97 10.18 19.20
CA SER A 253 1.70 11.29 20.09
C SER A 253 1.65 10.89 21.57
N THR A 254 1.85 11.88 22.43
CA THR A 254 1.63 11.77 23.86
C THR A 254 0.94 13.04 24.34
N ASN A 255 -0.15 12.86 25.07
CA ASN A 255 -0.99 13.94 25.56
C ASN A 255 -1.19 13.79 27.07
N VAL A 256 -1.27 14.93 27.76
CA VAL A 256 -1.59 14.99 29.18
C VAL A 256 -2.74 15.96 29.38
N THR A 257 -3.73 15.52 30.14
CA THR A 257 -4.85 16.37 30.60
C THR A 257 -5.00 16.20 32.10
N HIS A 258 -5.66 17.13 32.77
CA HIS A 258 -5.93 17.00 34.20
C HIS A 258 -7.33 17.41 34.59
N VAL A 259 -7.73 16.91 35.76
CA VAL A 259 -8.92 17.32 36.49
C VAL A 259 -8.53 17.67 37.92
N ASP A 260 -9.00 18.84 38.38
CA ASP A 260 -8.89 19.25 39.77
C ASP A 260 -10.09 18.77 40.59
N GLY A 261 -9.81 18.36 41.83
CA GLY A 261 -10.83 17.87 42.75
C GLY A 261 -10.45 18.06 44.23
N GLY A 262 -11.19 17.36 45.08
CA GLY A 262 -11.02 17.44 46.53
C GLY A 262 -11.92 18.49 47.18
N ASN A 263 -11.48 19.04 48.31
CA ASN A 263 -12.22 20.03 49.08
C ASN A 263 -11.31 21.19 49.52
N SER A 264 -11.86 22.12 50.32
CA SER A 264 -11.19 23.33 50.80
C SER A 264 -10.08 23.10 51.83
N VAL A 265 -9.80 21.84 52.18
CA VAL A 265 -8.75 21.45 53.15
C VAL A 265 -7.74 20.53 52.49
N LEU A 266 -8.21 19.56 51.71
CA LEU A 266 -7.40 18.60 50.96
C LEU A 266 -7.85 18.62 49.49
N SER A 267 -7.03 19.25 48.66
CA SER A 267 -7.25 19.35 47.22
C SER A 267 -6.39 18.30 46.49
N ASN A 268 -6.80 17.94 45.28
CA ASN A 268 -6.04 17.04 44.43
C ASN A 268 -6.13 17.43 42.96
N ARG A 269 -5.14 17.00 42.17
CA ARG A 269 -5.08 17.11 40.72
C ARG A 269 -4.71 15.74 40.16
N ALA A 270 -5.58 15.18 39.34
CA ALA A 270 -5.36 13.92 38.64
C ALA A 270 -5.02 14.21 37.18
N PHE A 271 -3.84 13.78 36.74
CA PHE A 271 -3.40 13.82 35.36
C PHE A 271 -3.69 12.50 34.68
N THR A 272 -4.29 12.55 33.49
CA THR A 272 -4.43 11.42 32.58
C THR A 272 -3.41 11.58 31.47
N VAL A 273 -2.43 10.67 31.42
CA VAL A 273 -1.41 10.61 30.38
C VAL A 273 -1.86 9.57 29.35
N THR A 274 -1.93 9.94 28.09
CA THR A 274 -2.29 9.05 26.97
C THR A 274 -1.20 9.06 25.93
N ALA A 275 -0.67 7.90 25.59
CA ALA A 275 0.25 7.69 24.48
C ALA A 275 -0.48 6.96 23.36
N THR A 276 -0.23 7.38 22.11
CA THR A 276 -0.85 6.80 20.91
C THR A 276 0.24 6.52 19.89
N ASP A 277 0.28 5.31 19.34
CA ASP A 277 1.16 4.96 18.21
C ASP A 277 0.57 5.40 16.86
N LEU A 278 1.32 5.13 15.79
CA LEU A 278 0.91 5.43 14.40
C LEU A 278 -0.31 4.62 13.95
N CYS A 279 -0.50 3.42 14.49
CA CYS A 279 -1.62 2.53 14.20
C CYS A 279 -2.81 2.72 15.14
N THR A 280 -2.82 3.84 15.88
CA THR A 280 -3.88 4.30 16.77
C THR A 280 -4.10 3.44 18.02
N ASN A 281 -3.22 2.48 18.32
CA ASN A 281 -3.30 1.80 19.60
C ASN A 281 -2.87 2.76 20.72
N GLN A 282 -3.49 2.62 21.89
CA GLN A 282 -3.40 3.59 22.97
C GLN A 282 -3.08 2.95 24.31
N ALA A 283 -2.20 3.61 25.06
CA ALA A 283 -1.97 3.34 26.46
C ALA A 283 -2.30 4.57 27.30
N THR A 284 -2.96 4.35 28.43
CA THR A 284 -3.38 5.43 29.33
C THR A 284 -2.99 5.10 30.76
N THR A 285 -2.53 6.11 31.51
CA THR A 285 -2.23 6.00 32.93
C THR A 285 -2.63 7.27 33.68
N ASN A 286 -2.79 7.18 35.00
CA ASN A 286 -3.19 8.29 35.86
C ASN A 286 -2.13 8.59 36.92
N ILE A 287 -1.85 9.89 37.12
CA ILE A 287 -0.90 10.39 38.12
C ILE A 287 -1.62 11.41 38.99
N VAL A 288 -1.61 11.21 40.30
CA VAL A 288 -2.37 12.06 41.23
C VAL A 288 -1.43 12.82 42.15
N PHE A 289 -1.64 14.12 42.24
CA PHE A 289 -1.02 14.99 43.25
C PHE A 289 -2.05 15.47 44.25
N THR A 290 -1.66 15.57 45.51
CA THR A 290 -2.50 16.10 46.59
C THR A 290 -1.80 17.25 47.30
N TRP A 291 -2.56 18.21 47.82
CA TRP A 291 -2.03 19.28 48.66
C TRP A 291 -3.08 19.76 49.65
N THR A 292 -2.62 20.36 50.73
CA THR A 292 -3.52 21.05 51.66
C THR A 292 -3.56 22.53 51.33
N SER A 293 -4.77 23.06 51.16
CA SER A 293 -5.00 24.50 51.08
C SER A 293 -5.19 25.00 52.52
N GLY A 294 -4.11 25.49 53.13
CA GLY A 294 -4.19 26.15 54.42
C GLY A 294 -4.89 27.50 54.26
N ALA A 295 -5.81 27.83 55.17
CA ALA A 295 -6.28 29.19 55.34
C ALA A 295 -5.06 30.13 55.37
N SER A 296 -5.08 31.22 54.60
CA SER A 296 -4.02 32.23 54.56
C SER A 296 -3.47 32.47 55.97
N LEU A 297 -2.14 32.40 56.17
CA LEU A 297 -1.54 32.74 57.45
C LEU A 297 -2.10 34.09 57.92
N PRO A 298 -2.44 34.25 59.21
CA PRO A 298 -3.08 35.46 59.69
C PRO A 298 -2.16 36.66 59.48
N ALA A 299 -2.66 37.67 58.78
CA ALA A 299 -1.90 38.90 58.54
C ALA A 299 -1.77 39.69 59.85
N LEU A 300 -0.54 40.00 60.25
CA LEU A 300 -0.24 40.92 61.34
C LEU A 300 -0.10 42.33 60.79
N THR A 301 -0.88 43.26 61.30
CA THR A 301 -0.86 44.67 60.89
C THR A 301 -0.43 45.55 62.06
N ALA A 302 0.28 46.62 61.75
CA ALA A 302 0.71 47.62 62.73
C ALA A 302 0.29 49.00 62.23
N SER A 303 -0.43 49.75 63.05
CA SER A 303 -0.92 51.10 62.72
C SER A 303 -0.55 52.10 63.82
N TYR A 304 -0.02 53.26 63.43
CA TYR A 304 0.35 54.32 64.36
C TYR A 304 -0.87 55.20 64.67
N LEU A 305 -1.13 55.45 65.95
CA LEU A 305 -2.31 56.17 66.42
C LEU A 305 -2.14 57.71 66.45
N GLY A 306 -0.92 58.23 66.27
CA GLY A 306 -0.66 59.67 66.35
C GLY A 306 -0.71 60.26 67.78
N GLY A 307 -0.38 61.56 67.89
CA GLY A 307 -0.46 62.34 69.13
C GLY A 307 0.83 62.39 69.98
N ALA A 308 0.87 63.30 70.96
CA ALA A 308 2.05 63.58 71.80
C ALA A 308 2.52 62.41 72.68
N ALA A 309 1.69 61.37 72.84
CA ALA A 309 2.01 60.17 73.61
C ALA A 309 2.35 58.93 72.76
N GLY A 310 2.26 59.01 71.41
CA GLY A 310 2.67 57.99 70.44
C GLY A 310 2.20 56.54 70.74
N GLY A 311 1.05 56.14 70.21
CA GLY A 311 0.55 54.75 70.31
C GLY A 311 0.74 53.94 69.03
N ILE A 312 0.93 52.63 69.15
CA ILE A 312 0.86 51.67 68.03
C ILE A 312 -0.19 50.60 68.34
N VAL A 313 -1.01 50.28 67.34
CA VAL A 313 -1.98 49.19 67.38
C VAL A 313 -1.48 48.06 66.52
N ILE A 314 -1.26 46.91 67.15
CA ILE A 314 -0.94 45.66 66.49
C ILE A 314 -2.22 44.85 66.39
N SER A 315 -2.59 44.42 65.19
CA SER A 315 -3.85 43.69 64.98
C SER A 315 -3.75 42.52 64.03
N TRP A 316 -4.53 41.48 64.31
CA TRP A 316 -4.60 40.27 63.49
C TRP A 316 -5.99 39.63 63.55
N PRO A 317 -6.37 38.80 62.56
CA PRO A 317 -7.69 38.18 62.50
C PRO A 317 -8.02 37.28 63.71
N THR A 318 -9.28 37.29 64.15
CA THR A 318 -9.79 36.43 65.25
C THR A 318 -9.86 34.95 64.89
N ASN A 319 -9.90 34.61 63.60
CA ASN A 319 -9.82 33.23 63.12
C ASN A 319 -8.38 32.66 63.16
N ALA A 320 -7.39 33.43 63.59
CA ALA A 320 -6.02 33.01 63.85
C ALA A 320 -5.87 32.16 65.14
N SER A 321 -6.70 31.14 65.31
CA SER A 321 -6.74 30.35 66.54
C SER A 321 -5.40 29.64 66.83
N GLY A 322 -4.92 29.79 68.06
CA GLY A 322 -3.67 29.20 68.55
C GLY A 322 -2.39 29.97 68.22
N PHE A 323 -2.47 31.10 67.51
CA PHE A 323 -1.31 31.99 67.36
C PHE A 323 -1.15 32.88 68.60
N THR A 324 0.10 33.04 69.05
CA THR A 324 0.52 33.94 70.12
C THR A 324 1.26 35.13 69.51
N LEU A 325 0.98 36.34 69.99
CA LEU A 325 1.75 37.51 69.63
C LEU A 325 3.06 37.53 70.43
N GLU A 326 4.18 37.57 69.72
CA GLU A 326 5.51 37.69 70.32
C GLU A 326 6.19 39.01 69.93
N THR A 327 7.11 39.46 70.77
CA THR A 327 7.89 40.68 70.61
C THR A 327 9.39 40.43 70.82
N ALA A 328 10.21 41.20 70.09
CA ALA A 328 11.66 41.27 70.27
C ALA A 328 12.16 42.73 70.17
N THR A 329 13.30 43.05 70.79
CA THR A 329 13.90 44.39 70.78
C THR A 329 14.91 44.60 69.65
N ASN A 330 15.38 43.53 69.03
CA ASN A 330 16.28 43.55 67.87
C ASN A 330 16.04 42.31 67.00
N LEU A 331 16.60 42.29 65.79
CA LEU A 331 16.56 41.14 64.88
C LEU A 331 17.95 40.53 64.64
N THR A 332 18.91 40.79 65.53
CA THR A 332 20.26 40.23 65.42
C THR A 332 20.27 38.83 66.01
N PRO A 333 20.63 37.77 65.26
CA PRO A 333 20.64 36.42 65.79
C PRO A 333 21.68 36.23 66.93
N PRO A 334 21.35 35.46 67.99
CA PRO A 334 20.06 34.82 68.25
C PRO A 334 18.99 35.84 68.67
N VAL A 335 17.81 35.76 68.03
CA VAL A 335 16.70 36.69 68.32
C VAL A 335 15.87 36.15 69.48
N ASP A 336 15.91 36.86 70.60
CA ASP A 336 15.12 36.54 71.79
C ASP A 336 13.68 37.04 71.63
N TRP A 337 12.79 36.14 71.18
CA TRP A 337 11.35 36.39 71.12
C TRP A 337 10.70 36.08 72.47
N THR A 338 9.81 36.96 72.91
CA THR A 338 9.03 36.79 74.14
C THR A 338 7.56 37.05 73.88
N ALA A 339 6.66 36.33 74.54
CA ALA A 339 5.22 36.57 74.42
C ALA A 339 4.85 37.98 74.89
N VAL A 340 3.97 38.66 74.14
CA VAL A 340 3.43 39.95 74.56
C VAL A 340 2.48 39.73 75.74
N ALA A 341 2.80 40.28 76.90
CA ALA A 341 2.04 40.09 78.14
C ALA A 341 0.66 40.78 78.14
N THR A 342 0.46 41.78 77.26
CA THR A 342 -0.83 42.46 77.12
C THR A 342 -1.85 41.50 76.54
N VAL A 343 -2.93 41.23 77.28
CA VAL A 343 -4.04 40.42 76.79
C VAL A 343 -4.68 41.15 75.60
N PRO A 344 -4.77 40.52 74.41
CA PRO A 344 -5.40 41.12 73.24
C PRO A 344 -6.88 41.41 73.52
N THR A 345 -7.33 42.59 73.09
CA THR A 345 -8.76 42.93 73.07
C THR A 345 -9.35 42.57 71.72
N THR A 346 -10.64 42.24 71.67
CA THR A 346 -11.32 41.89 70.42
C THR A 346 -12.20 43.05 69.97
N ASN A 347 -12.08 43.47 68.71
CA ASN A 347 -13.00 44.41 68.09
C ASN A 347 -13.44 43.88 66.72
N GLY A 348 -14.71 43.49 66.61
CA GLY A 348 -15.22 42.81 65.42
C GLY A 348 -14.44 41.53 65.11
N ALA A 349 -13.92 41.43 63.88
CA ALA A 349 -13.22 40.25 63.38
C ALA A 349 -11.71 40.20 63.70
N SER A 350 -11.19 41.13 64.52
CA SER A 350 -9.75 41.23 64.78
C SER A 350 -9.41 41.33 66.28
N TYR A 351 -8.29 40.71 66.65
CA TYR A 351 -7.59 40.94 67.91
C TYR A 351 -6.71 42.19 67.79
N TYR A 352 -6.62 42.97 68.86
CA TYR A 352 -5.84 44.20 68.93
C TYR A 352 -5.07 44.30 70.25
N VAL A 353 -3.80 44.69 70.16
CA VAL A 353 -2.97 45.12 71.28
C VAL A 353 -2.53 46.56 71.02
N THR A 354 -2.84 47.46 71.96
CA THR A 354 -2.35 48.84 71.92
C THR A 354 -1.13 48.96 72.82
N ASN A 355 0.01 49.26 72.23
CA ASN A 355 1.25 49.51 72.94
C ASN A 355 1.64 50.98 72.82
N ARG A 356 2.31 51.52 73.83
CA ARG A 356 3.00 52.81 73.68
C ARG A 356 4.29 52.61 72.90
N VAL A 357 4.63 53.58 72.06
CA VAL A 357 5.95 53.66 71.43
C VAL A 357 6.90 54.26 72.46
N SER A 358 7.65 53.41 73.15
CA SER A 358 8.58 53.81 74.23
C SER A 358 10.05 53.60 73.89
N ASP A 359 10.35 52.75 72.90
CA ASP A 359 11.70 52.32 72.53
C ASP A 359 12.05 52.77 71.10
N SER A 360 13.33 52.67 70.72
CA SER A 360 13.81 53.04 69.38
C SER A 360 13.26 52.13 68.28
N ALA A 361 13.09 50.82 68.56
CA ALA A 361 12.44 49.86 67.68
C ALA A 361 11.93 48.66 68.49
N ARG A 362 10.82 48.06 68.01
CA ARG A 362 10.29 46.81 68.54
C ARG A 362 9.65 46.01 67.40
N PHE A 363 9.88 44.71 67.38
CA PHE A 363 9.47 43.81 66.31
C PHE A 363 8.40 42.86 66.82
N TYR A 364 7.42 42.55 65.98
CA TYR A 364 6.28 41.70 66.34
C TYR A 364 6.10 40.58 65.33
N ARG A 365 5.70 39.40 65.80
CA ARG A 365 5.27 38.28 64.96
C ARG A 365 4.11 37.54 65.59
N LEU A 366 3.34 36.84 64.76
CA LEU A 366 2.47 35.77 65.23
C LEU A 366 3.24 34.47 65.14
N PHE A 367 3.28 33.73 66.25
CA PHE A 367 3.93 32.44 66.35
C PHE A 367 2.92 31.38 66.80
N LYS A 368 3.02 30.16 66.25
CA LYS A 368 2.15 29.04 66.61
C LYS A 368 2.97 27.78 66.79
#